data_AF-J1JSC6-F1
#
_entry.id   AF-J1JSC6-F1
#
_cell.length_a   1.000
_cell.length_b   1.000
_cell.length_c   1.000
_cell.angle_alpha   90.00
_cell.angle_beta   90.00
_cell.angle_gamma   90.00
#
_symmetry.space_group_name_H-M   'P 1'
#
loop_
_entity.id
_entity.type
_entity.pdbx_description
1 polymer ?
#
loop_
_entity_poly.entity_id
_entity_poly.type
_entity_poly.pdbx_seq_one_letter_code
_entity_poly.pdbx_strand_id
1 'polypeptide(L)'
;MKLQDSPLPHSSQTPEGANAPEPEGASAPEPEGASAPEPEGASALEGAHSHAPLENLATHLERLNIERINNTPFNRGELKDIVASLEKHNADGSWIKNYYDILDLYMMPALVDQANRKYPEMNLKLAMTPDDFALSLKEMIENGVKSSRLLVNAQDRGIHFAIIDHQTIADKTSLIFFEPTSLRDTLPALLASRMRTAIEYYQLPNIHFAMVEMNIQRSSSECGMFSLALSKKLYLESQKLERLHKDNVNGVLCDPNTPLPAEKLDPYIPARLYKHLQGRQRLKEYFQSNPDAEHETVNKKGETLAERFEKNLVKTETKIASVSQHRKRATEYKSLMM
;
A
#
# COMPACT_ATOMS: atom_id res chain seq x y z
N MET A 1 59.43 -22.43 -11.59
CA MET A 1 59.72 -22.62 -13.03
C MET A 1 58.42 -23.05 -13.69
N LYS A 2 57.76 -22.33 -14.59
CA LYS A 2 57.97 -21.05 -15.27
C LYS A 2 56.58 -20.40 -15.37
N LEU A 3 56.51 -19.14 -14.96
CA LEU A 3 55.42 -18.21 -15.26
C LEU A 3 55.36 -17.99 -16.78
N GLN A 4 54.15 -17.87 -17.34
CA GLN A 4 53.95 -17.30 -18.66
C GLN A 4 53.08 -16.06 -18.53
N ASP A 5 53.73 -14.94 -18.79
CA ASP A 5 53.25 -13.57 -18.81
C ASP A 5 52.68 -13.20 -20.20
N SER A 6 51.62 -12.38 -20.14
CA SER A 6 51.30 -11.23 -21.02
C SER A 6 50.79 -11.49 -22.46
N PRO A 7 50.16 -10.52 -23.16
CA PRO A 7 49.88 -9.11 -22.79
C PRO A 7 48.44 -8.58 -23.03
N LEU A 8 48.12 -7.48 -22.34
CA LEU A 8 47.06 -6.49 -22.68
C LEU A 8 47.46 -5.66 -23.91
N PRO A 9 46.47 -5.10 -24.63
CA PRO A 9 46.63 -3.70 -25.09
C PRO A 9 45.38 -2.80 -24.95
N HIS A 10 45.65 -1.52 -24.66
CA HIS A 10 45.01 -0.25 -25.09
C HIS A 10 43.49 -0.07 -24.85
N SER A 11 43.01 0.84 -23.98
CA SER A 11 43.18 2.31 -23.89
C SER A 11 42.93 3.07 -25.20
N SER A 12 41.69 3.54 -25.37
CA SER A 12 41.31 4.68 -26.24
C SER A 12 40.02 5.29 -25.67
N GLN A 13 40.13 6.47 -25.06
CA GLN A 13 39.76 7.77 -25.63
C GLN A 13 38.25 8.07 -25.57
N THR A 14 37.90 8.89 -24.58
CA THR A 14 36.72 9.75 -24.54
C THR A 14 36.76 10.81 -25.64
N PRO A 15 35.64 11.15 -26.29
CA PRO A 15 35.49 12.43 -26.95
C PRO A 15 34.86 13.46 -26.00
N GLU A 16 35.63 14.50 -25.71
CA GLU A 16 35.14 15.83 -25.36
C GLU A 16 34.32 16.42 -26.52
N GLY A 17 33.33 17.25 -26.16
CA GLY A 17 32.96 18.41 -26.97
C GLY A 17 31.56 18.36 -27.58
N ALA A 18 30.63 19.10 -26.97
CA ALA A 18 29.92 20.19 -27.65
C ALA A 18 29.02 20.93 -26.64
N ASN A 19 29.54 22.05 -26.13
CA ASN A 19 28.74 23.13 -25.58
C ASN A 19 27.89 23.74 -26.71
N ALA A 20 26.60 23.91 -26.47
CA ALA A 20 25.75 24.82 -27.24
C ALA A 20 24.85 25.59 -26.25
N PRO A 21 24.55 26.86 -26.54
CA PRO A 21 24.37 27.90 -25.53
C PRO A 21 22.94 28.04 -25.01
N GLU A 22 22.84 28.54 -23.79
CA GLU A 22 21.63 29.09 -23.18
C GLU A 22 21.12 30.31 -24.00
N PRO A 23 19.80 30.47 -24.16
CA PRO A 23 19.22 31.78 -24.40
C PRO A 23 18.80 32.43 -23.08
N GLU A 24 19.53 33.48 -22.72
CA GLU A 24 19.06 34.53 -21.83
C GLU A 24 17.86 35.28 -22.42
N GLY A 25 16.93 35.67 -21.54
CA GLY A 25 16.24 36.95 -21.65
C GLY A 25 14.84 36.95 -22.25
N ALA A 26 13.83 37.08 -21.38
CA ALA A 26 12.79 38.09 -21.53
C ALA A 26 11.93 38.17 -20.25
N SER A 27 12.30 39.08 -19.37
CA SER A 27 11.45 39.59 -18.28
C SER A 27 10.51 40.67 -18.83
N ALA A 28 9.23 40.63 -18.45
CA ALA A 28 8.32 41.76 -18.16
C ALA A 28 6.84 41.36 -18.39
N PRO A 29 5.84 42.04 -17.80
CA PRO A 29 5.76 42.61 -16.44
C PRO A 29 4.51 42.12 -15.69
N GLU A 30 4.50 42.32 -14.38
CA GLU A 30 3.29 42.26 -13.53
C GLU A 30 2.27 43.34 -13.91
N PRO A 31 0.96 43.08 -13.78
CA PRO A 31 0.00 44.14 -13.53
C PRO A 31 -0.37 44.17 -12.03
N GLU A 32 -0.08 45.32 -11.43
CA GLU A 32 -0.64 45.78 -10.18
C GLU A 32 -2.18 45.86 -10.22
N GLY A 33 -2.80 45.56 -9.08
CA GLY A 33 -3.83 46.41 -8.47
C GLY A 33 -5.19 46.52 -9.16
N ALA A 34 -6.18 45.80 -8.61
CA ALA A 34 -7.53 46.34 -8.50
C ALA A 34 -8.21 45.77 -7.24
N SER A 35 -8.34 46.62 -6.23
CA SER A 35 -9.08 46.37 -4.99
C SER A 35 -10.56 46.74 -5.13
N ALA A 36 -11.38 45.99 -4.38
CA ALA A 36 -12.70 46.31 -3.82
C ALA A 36 -13.96 46.10 -4.71
N PRO A 37 -15.16 45.86 -4.13
CA PRO A 37 -15.52 45.80 -2.70
C PRO A 37 -16.27 44.52 -2.25
N GLU A 38 -16.39 44.37 -0.92
CA GLU A 38 -17.36 43.50 -0.24
C GLU A 38 -18.82 43.87 -0.59
N PRO A 39 -19.75 42.92 -0.36
CA PRO A 39 -20.97 43.31 0.34
C PRO A 39 -21.27 42.40 1.54
N GLU A 40 -21.54 43.06 2.67
CA GLU A 40 -22.29 42.52 3.79
C GLU A 40 -23.73 42.16 3.40
N GLY A 41 -24.28 41.14 4.07
CA GLY A 41 -25.69 41.15 4.47
C GLY A 41 -26.52 39.93 4.06
N ALA A 42 -26.82 39.10 5.06
CA ALA A 42 -28.10 38.40 5.33
C ALA A 42 -28.76 37.54 4.22
N SER A 43 -29.44 36.42 4.44
CA SER A 43 -29.69 35.51 5.56
C SER A 43 -30.66 34.45 5.01
N ALA A 44 -30.55 33.21 5.51
CA ALA A 44 -31.65 32.26 5.74
C ALA A 44 -32.28 31.44 4.57
N LEU A 45 -32.31 30.12 4.85
CA LEU A 45 -33.25 29.07 4.41
C LEU A 45 -33.09 28.64 2.95
N GLU A 46 -33.05 27.37 2.56
CA GLU A 46 -33.54 26.13 3.17
C GLU A 46 -32.94 24.98 2.34
N GLY A 47 -32.56 23.86 2.96
CA GLY A 47 -32.05 22.72 2.21
C GLY A 47 -31.34 21.71 3.08
N ALA A 48 -32.08 21.11 4.02
CA ALA A 48 -31.62 19.98 4.81
C ALA A 48 -31.24 18.80 3.89
N HIS A 49 -29.96 18.71 3.55
CA HIS A 49 -29.37 17.48 3.02
C HIS A 49 -28.69 16.74 4.16
N SER A 50 -29.27 15.60 4.53
CA SER A 50 -28.75 14.65 5.51
C SER A 50 -27.42 14.05 5.01
N HIS A 51 -26.32 14.73 5.28
CA HIS A 51 -24.93 14.24 5.16
C HIS A 51 -24.35 13.74 6.50
N ALA A 52 -25.14 13.82 7.57
CA ALA A 52 -24.72 13.70 8.96
C ALA A 52 -24.19 12.33 9.46
N PRO A 53 -24.42 11.13 8.88
CA PRO A 53 -24.00 9.89 9.58
C PRO A 53 -22.48 9.68 9.58
N LEU A 54 -21.82 9.84 8.43
CA LEU A 54 -20.37 9.58 8.31
C LEU A 54 -19.52 10.74 8.79
N GLU A 55 -19.97 11.98 8.58
CA GLU A 55 -19.26 13.15 9.12
C GLU A 55 -19.31 13.10 10.65
N ASN A 56 -20.45 12.76 11.26
CA ASN A 56 -20.51 12.55 12.70
C ASN A 56 -19.70 11.35 13.16
N LEU A 57 -19.65 10.24 12.42
CA LEU A 57 -18.84 9.08 12.82
C LEU A 57 -17.34 9.33 12.65
N ALA A 58 -16.91 9.95 11.55
CA ALA A 58 -15.52 10.32 11.33
C ALA A 58 -15.08 11.36 12.36
N THR A 59 -15.87 12.42 12.60
CA THR A 59 -15.59 13.40 13.66
C THR A 59 -15.68 12.78 15.06
N HIS A 60 -16.54 11.78 15.29
CA HIS A 60 -16.62 11.04 16.55
C HIS A 60 -15.39 10.14 16.75
N LEU A 61 -14.93 9.46 15.70
CA LEU A 61 -13.72 8.63 15.70
C LEU A 61 -12.45 9.50 15.79
N GLU A 62 -12.41 10.66 15.15
CA GLU A 62 -11.33 11.67 15.32
C GLU A 62 -11.28 12.21 16.76
N ARG A 63 -12.45 12.37 17.40
CA ARG A 63 -12.55 12.75 18.82
C ARG A 63 -12.15 11.62 19.78
N LEU A 64 -12.28 10.36 19.36
CA LEU A 64 -11.78 9.22 20.11
C LEU A 64 -10.26 9.15 19.89
N ASN A 65 -9.48 9.35 20.94
CA ASN A 65 -8.03 9.19 20.85
C ASN A 65 -7.70 7.80 20.25
N ILE A 66 -6.67 7.68 19.42
CA ILE A 66 -6.32 6.45 18.68
C ILE A 66 -6.23 5.22 19.61
N GLU A 67 -5.78 5.40 20.86
CA GLU A 67 -5.75 4.36 21.89
C GLU A 67 -7.14 3.79 22.27
N ARG A 68 -8.20 4.59 22.21
CA ARG A 68 -9.59 4.16 22.52
C ARG A 68 -10.23 3.42 21.35
N ILE A 69 -9.85 3.74 20.11
CA ILE A 69 -10.34 3.06 18.89
C ILE A 69 -9.97 1.58 18.93
N ASN A 70 -8.77 1.24 19.42
CA ASN A 70 -8.25 -0.13 19.48
C ASN A 70 -9.06 -1.09 20.39
N ASN A 71 -9.84 -0.57 21.35
CA ASN A 71 -10.52 -1.38 22.37
C ASN A 71 -12.06 -1.36 22.28
N THR A 72 -12.63 -0.69 21.26
CA THR A 72 -14.08 -0.54 21.15
C THR A 72 -14.63 -1.52 20.11
N PRO A 73 -15.46 -2.52 20.50
CA PRO A 73 -16.13 -3.38 19.55
C PRO A 73 -17.01 -2.56 18.60
N PHE A 74 -16.94 -2.81 17.29
CA PHE A 74 -17.77 -2.08 16.34
C PHE A 74 -19.24 -2.49 16.43
N ASN A 75 -20.13 -1.48 16.36
CA ASN A 75 -21.57 -1.67 16.42
C ASN A 75 -22.11 -2.14 15.06
N ARG A 76 -22.79 -3.30 15.03
CA ARG A 76 -23.37 -3.87 13.79
C ARG A 76 -24.46 -3.00 13.16
N GLY A 77 -25.19 -2.22 13.96
CA GLY A 77 -26.18 -1.26 13.48
C GLY A 77 -25.54 -0.14 12.68
N GLU A 78 -24.52 0.50 13.26
CA GLU A 78 -23.72 1.55 12.60
C GLU A 78 -23.02 1.05 11.34
N LEU A 79 -22.53 -0.20 11.34
CA LEU A 79 -21.89 -0.80 10.17
C LEU A 79 -22.81 -0.84 8.93
N LYS A 80 -24.12 -1.05 9.11
CA LYS A 80 -25.07 -1.04 7.99
C LYS A 80 -25.11 0.31 7.30
N ASP A 81 -25.16 1.39 8.09
CA ASP A 81 -25.22 2.77 7.58
C ASP A 81 -23.89 3.19 6.95
N ILE A 82 -22.76 2.74 7.51
CA ILE A 82 -21.42 2.89 6.93
C ILE A 82 -21.36 2.21 5.56
N VAL A 83 -21.79 0.95 5.44
CA VAL A 83 -21.79 0.21 4.17
C VAL A 83 -22.68 0.91 3.13
N ALA A 84 -23.89 1.32 3.51
CA ALA A 84 -24.80 2.03 2.61
C ALA A 84 -24.17 3.34 2.10
N SER A 85 -23.48 4.07 2.98
CA SER A 85 -22.78 5.30 2.61
C SER A 85 -21.58 5.04 1.70
N LEU A 86 -20.79 3.99 1.95
CA LEU A 86 -19.70 3.57 1.05
C LEU A 86 -20.23 3.17 -0.33
N GLU A 87 -21.34 2.44 -0.41
CA GLU A 87 -22.01 2.07 -1.67
C GLU A 87 -22.49 3.31 -2.43
N LYS A 88 -23.09 4.29 -1.72
CA LYS A 88 -23.46 5.59 -2.30
C LYS A 88 -22.24 6.35 -2.83
N HIS A 89 -21.18 6.48 -2.04
CA HIS A 89 -19.95 7.15 -2.44
C HIS A 89 -19.32 6.53 -3.68
N ASN A 90 -19.35 5.19 -3.79
CA ASN A 90 -18.88 4.46 -4.96
C ASN A 90 -19.74 4.73 -6.22
N ALA A 91 -21.04 5.00 -6.05
CA ALA A 91 -21.98 5.22 -7.14
C ALA A 91 -21.96 6.67 -7.65
N ASP A 92 -21.93 7.65 -6.75
CA ASP A 92 -21.99 9.08 -7.09
C ASP A 92 -20.61 9.72 -7.33
N GLY A 93 -19.53 8.99 -7.06
CA GLY A 93 -18.16 9.46 -7.27
C GLY A 93 -17.60 10.32 -6.13
N SER A 94 -18.38 10.57 -5.07
CA SER A 94 -17.95 11.38 -3.92
C SER A 94 -16.84 10.72 -3.10
N TRP A 95 -16.50 9.45 -3.35
CA TRP A 95 -15.34 8.77 -2.77
C TRP A 95 -14.02 9.54 -2.90
N ILE A 96 -13.90 10.41 -3.91
CA ILE A 96 -12.71 11.24 -4.12
C ILE A 96 -12.49 12.32 -3.05
N LYS A 97 -13.57 12.75 -2.38
CA LYS A 97 -13.55 13.84 -1.38
C LYS A 97 -13.53 13.33 0.06
N ASN A 98 -13.54 12.02 0.26
CA ASN A 98 -13.66 11.40 1.57
C ASN A 98 -12.35 10.68 1.94
N TYR A 99 -12.03 10.68 3.24
CA TYR A 99 -10.91 9.93 3.81
C TYR A 99 -11.47 8.75 4.62
N TYR A 100 -10.93 7.56 4.36
CA TYR A 100 -11.43 6.30 4.92
C TYR A 100 -10.42 5.57 5.81
N ASP A 101 -9.25 6.16 6.03
CA ASP A 101 -8.13 5.60 6.79
C ASP A 101 -8.45 5.43 8.29
N ILE A 102 -9.12 6.42 8.91
CA ILE A 102 -9.62 6.32 10.29
C ILE A 102 -10.66 5.21 10.42
N LEU A 103 -11.56 5.12 9.44
CA LEU A 103 -12.58 4.08 9.40
C LEU A 103 -11.94 2.70 9.22
N ASP A 104 -10.96 2.58 8.32
CA ASP A 104 -10.21 1.34 8.10
C ASP A 104 -9.43 0.93 9.35
N LEU A 105 -8.83 1.89 10.06
CA LEU A 105 -8.16 1.66 11.33
C LEU A 105 -9.10 1.06 12.37
N TYR A 106 -10.29 1.66 12.53
CA TYR A 106 -11.29 1.16 13.46
C TYR A 106 -11.78 -0.25 13.12
N MET A 107 -11.97 -0.54 11.83
CA MET A 107 -12.50 -1.82 11.38
C MET A 107 -11.43 -2.92 11.25
N MET A 108 -10.14 -2.57 11.26
CA MET A 108 -9.05 -3.49 10.94
C MET A 108 -9.00 -4.74 11.83
N PRO A 109 -9.18 -4.66 13.17
CA PRO A 109 -9.16 -5.86 14.03
C PRO A 109 -10.19 -6.90 13.59
N ALA A 110 -11.42 -6.46 13.32
CA ALA A 110 -12.49 -7.34 12.86
C ALA A 110 -12.24 -7.93 11.47
N LEU A 111 -11.65 -7.14 10.58
CA LEU A 111 -11.27 -7.57 9.24
C LEU A 111 -10.15 -8.61 9.26
N VAL A 112 -9.18 -8.45 10.16
CA VAL A 112 -8.10 -9.42 10.39
C VAL A 112 -8.66 -10.72 10.96
N ASP A 113 -9.52 -10.64 11.97
CA ASP A 113 -10.20 -11.81 12.55
C ASP A 113 -11.00 -12.58 11.50
N GLN A 114 -11.80 -11.87 10.69
CA GLN A 114 -12.54 -12.49 9.60
C GLN A 114 -11.61 -13.13 8.56
N ALA A 115 -10.50 -12.48 8.22
CA ALA A 115 -9.54 -13.02 7.26
C ALA A 115 -8.90 -14.32 7.78
N ASN A 116 -8.52 -14.38 9.06
CA ASN A 116 -7.98 -15.59 9.68
C ASN A 116 -9.03 -16.70 9.83
N ARG A 117 -10.28 -16.38 10.16
CA ARG A 117 -11.36 -17.39 10.16
C ARG A 117 -11.56 -18.02 8.78
N LYS A 118 -11.42 -17.21 7.73
CA LYS A 118 -11.53 -17.67 6.33
C LYS A 118 -10.30 -18.45 5.87
N TYR A 119 -9.11 -18.08 6.35
CA TYR A 119 -7.84 -18.71 6.02
C TYR A 119 -7.03 -18.96 7.30
N PRO A 120 -7.33 -20.05 8.04
CA PRO A 120 -6.71 -20.30 9.35
C PRO A 120 -5.17 -20.37 9.31
N GLU A 121 -4.60 -20.85 8.21
CA GLU A 121 -3.14 -20.99 8.03
C GLU A 121 -2.46 -19.71 7.52
N MET A 122 -3.22 -18.63 7.28
CA MET A 122 -2.65 -17.35 6.82
C MET A 122 -1.79 -16.68 7.89
N ASN A 123 -2.13 -16.90 9.17
CA ASN A 123 -1.47 -16.31 10.33
C ASN A 123 -1.30 -14.78 10.19
N LEU A 124 -2.39 -14.08 9.90
CA LEU A 124 -2.38 -12.62 9.83
C LEU A 124 -2.43 -12.01 11.24
N LYS A 125 -1.49 -11.13 11.56
CA LYS A 125 -1.49 -10.36 12.80
C LYS A 125 -1.57 -8.87 12.48
N LEU A 126 -2.28 -8.13 13.32
CA LEU A 126 -2.29 -6.68 13.32
C LEU A 126 -1.27 -6.20 14.37
N ALA A 127 -0.32 -5.37 13.95
CA ALA A 127 0.67 -4.76 14.83
C ALA A 127 0.56 -3.24 14.70
N MET A 128 0.14 -2.59 15.79
CA MET A 128 -0.17 -1.16 15.77
C MET A 128 1.07 -0.31 16.01
N THR A 129 2.05 -0.85 16.74
CA THR A 129 3.35 -0.22 17.00
C THR A 129 4.52 -1.08 16.50
N PRO A 130 5.73 -0.50 16.35
CA PRO A 130 6.94 -1.28 16.08
C PRO A 130 7.25 -2.33 17.15
N ASP A 131 6.92 -2.05 18.42
CA ASP A 131 7.09 -3.00 19.53
C ASP A 131 6.11 -4.17 19.40
N ASP A 132 4.84 -3.91 19.12
CA ASP A 132 3.84 -4.97 18.86
C ASP A 132 4.28 -5.87 17.71
N PHE A 133 4.84 -5.27 16.66
CA PHE A 133 5.38 -5.99 15.50
C PHE A 133 6.53 -6.93 15.91
N ALA A 134 7.55 -6.41 16.58
CA ALA A 134 8.73 -7.19 16.94
C ALA A 134 8.39 -8.29 17.96
N LEU A 135 7.56 -8.00 18.95
CA LEU A 135 7.08 -8.99 19.92
C LEU A 135 6.25 -10.08 19.26
N SER A 136 5.31 -9.71 18.37
CA SER A 136 4.49 -10.68 17.63
C SER A 136 5.35 -11.57 16.74
N LEU A 137 6.35 -10.98 16.06
CA LEU A 137 7.28 -11.73 15.22
C LEU A 137 8.12 -12.70 16.06
N LYS A 138 8.65 -12.23 17.19
CA LYS A 138 9.41 -13.06 18.14
C LYS A 138 8.59 -14.27 18.59
N GLU A 139 7.38 -14.04 19.06
CA GLU A 139 6.45 -15.10 19.49
C GLU A 139 6.19 -16.11 18.35
N MET A 140 5.98 -15.62 17.11
CA MET A 140 5.77 -16.49 15.96
C MET A 140 7.00 -17.36 15.64
N ILE A 141 8.21 -16.81 15.71
CA ILE A 141 9.46 -17.55 15.49
C ILE A 141 9.65 -18.59 16.59
N GLU A 142 9.46 -18.22 17.85
CA GLU A 142 9.60 -19.11 19.01
C GLU A 142 8.59 -20.27 18.98
N ASN A 143 7.37 -20.02 18.50
CA ASN A 143 6.34 -21.03 18.30
C ASN A 143 6.50 -21.84 17.00
N GLY A 144 7.58 -21.62 16.24
CA GLY A 144 7.88 -22.39 15.03
C GLY A 144 6.98 -22.09 13.83
N VAL A 145 6.27 -20.95 13.82
CA VAL A 145 5.41 -20.55 12.70
C VAL A 145 6.27 -20.29 11.46
N LYS A 146 6.03 -21.06 10.39
CA LYS A 146 6.84 -21.01 9.16
C LYS A 146 6.40 -19.97 8.14
N SER A 147 5.15 -19.53 8.20
CA SER A 147 4.62 -18.48 7.33
C SER A 147 3.55 -17.67 8.05
N SER A 148 3.65 -16.35 7.96
CA SER A 148 2.69 -15.42 8.55
C SER A 148 2.69 -14.08 7.82
N ARG A 149 1.71 -13.23 8.14
CA ARG A 149 1.62 -11.87 7.62
C ARG A 149 1.42 -10.90 8.77
N LEU A 150 2.12 -9.77 8.76
CA LEU A 150 1.99 -8.74 9.78
C LEU A 150 1.53 -7.44 9.12
N LEU A 151 0.28 -7.06 9.38
CA LEU A 151 -0.27 -5.78 8.98
C LEU A 151 0.19 -4.75 10.00
N VAL A 152 1.04 -3.81 9.57
CA VAL A 152 1.71 -2.84 10.44
C VAL A 152 1.14 -1.44 10.23
N ASN A 153 1.14 -0.62 11.28
CA ASN A 153 0.66 0.76 11.22
C ASN A 153 1.71 1.76 11.75
N ALA A 154 1.66 3.02 11.27
CA ALA A 154 2.53 4.10 11.74
C ALA A 154 2.08 4.78 13.06
N GLN A 155 0.83 4.57 13.45
CA GLN A 155 0.07 4.98 14.63
C GLN A 155 0.47 6.33 15.24
N ASP A 156 1.51 6.36 16.07
CA ASP A 156 2.02 7.56 16.76
C ASP A 156 2.51 8.66 15.80
N ARG A 157 2.63 8.35 14.51
CA ARG A 157 3.02 9.29 13.44
C ARG A 157 1.93 9.50 12.39
N GLY A 158 0.71 9.03 12.64
CA GLY A 158 -0.42 9.09 11.72
C GLY A 158 -0.86 7.72 11.22
N ILE A 159 -1.90 7.70 10.39
CA ILE A 159 -2.47 6.45 9.86
C ILE A 159 -1.82 6.13 8.52
N HIS A 160 -0.93 5.15 8.53
CA HIS A 160 -0.43 4.51 7.32
C HIS A 160 -0.24 3.04 7.59
N PHE A 161 -0.71 2.20 6.66
CA PHE A 161 -0.65 0.75 6.79
C PHE A 161 0.21 0.15 5.68
N ALA A 162 1.02 -0.83 6.06
CA ALA A 162 1.75 -1.69 5.15
C ALA A 162 1.57 -3.17 5.57
N ILE A 163 2.10 -4.08 4.76
CA ILE A 163 2.05 -5.52 5.04
C ILE A 163 3.45 -6.13 4.96
N ILE A 164 3.81 -6.92 5.96
CA ILE A 164 5.04 -7.72 5.96
C ILE A 164 4.66 -9.18 5.71
N ASP A 165 5.22 -9.79 4.67
CA ASP A 165 5.15 -11.24 4.46
C ASP A 165 6.34 -11.91 5.13
N HIS A 166 6.06 -12.93 5.94
CA HIS A 166 7.05 -13.70 6.66
C HIS A 166 7.09 -15.14 6.13
N GLN A 167 8.30 -15.62 5.84
CA GLN A 167 8.59 -17.04 5.58
C GLN A 167 9.87 -17.47 6.30
N THR A 168 9.84 -18.63 6.93
CA THR A 168 11.04 -19.32 7.43
C THR A 168 11.52 -20.31 6.38
N ILE A 169 12.75 -20.14 5.89
CA ILE A 169 13.39 -21.03 4.91
C ILE A 169 14.61 -21.65 5.58
N ALA A 170 14.56 -22.96 5.82
CA ALA A 170 15.49 -23.67 6.70
C ALA A 170 15.50 -23.05 8.11
N ASP A 171 16.63 -22.47 8.52
CA ASP A 171 16.87 -21.80 9.81
C ASP A 171 16.94 -20.27 9.70
N LYS A 172 16.57 -19.72 8.53
CA LYS A 172 16.60 -18.28 8.24
C LYS A 172 15.19 -17.73 8.09
N THR A 173 14.99 -16.52 8.59
CA THR A 173 13.71 -15.83 8.55
C THR A 173 13.73 -14.74 7.49
N SER A 174 12.92 -14.89 6.45
CA SER A 174 12.71 -13.87 5.43
C SER A 174 11.52 -12.98 5.79
N LEU A 175 11.73 -11.68 5.82
CA LEU A 175 10.71 -10.66 5.98
C LEU A 175 10.73 -9.70 4.80
N ILE A 176 9.56 -9.49 4.19
CA ILE A 176 9.42 -8.59 3.05
C ILE A 176 8.32 -7.58 3.36
N PHE A 177 8.71 -6.33 3.57
CA PHE A 177 7.81 -5.21 3.76
C PHE A 177 7.30 -4.72 2.40
N PHE A 178 6.02 -4.90 2.12
CA PHE A 178 5.37 -4.41 0.91
C PHE A 178 4.71 -3.06 1.18
N GLU A 179 5.19 -2.03 0.49
CA GLU A 179 4.58 -0.71 0.47
C GLU A 179 3.66 -0.58 -0.75
N PRO A 180 2.33 -0.42 -0.57
CA PRO A 180 1.41 -0.21 -1.68
C PRO A 180 1.66 1.10 -2.46
N THR A 181 2.18 2.14 -1.81
CA THR A 181 2.47 3.45 -2.42
C THR A 181 3.93 3.53 -2.87
N SER A 182 4.60 4.66 -2.59
CA SER A 182 5.98 5.00 -2.90
C SER A 182 6.78 5.11 -1.60
N LEU A 183 7.94 4.46 -1.55
CA LEU A 183 8.89 4.60 -0.43
C LEU A 183 9.72 5.88 -0.53
N ARG A 184 9.46 6.75 -1.51
CA ARG A 184 9.97 8.12 -1.56
C ARG A 184 9.16 9.07 -0.66
N ASP A 185 7.95 8.66 -0.27
CA ASP A 185 7.09 9.45 0.60
C ASP A 185 7.52 9.27 2.06
N THR A 186 7.49 10.35 2.85
CA THR A 186 8.06 10.39 4.20
C THR A 186 7.43 9.36 5.14
N LEU A 187 6.09 9.25 5.17
CA LEU A 187 5.40 8.38 6.13
C LEU A 187 5.59 6.89 5.83
N PRO A 188 5.44 6.41 4.58
CA PRO A 188 5.85 5.05 4.18
C PRO A 188 7.30 4.71 4.52
N ALA A 189 8.24 5.58 4.16
CA ALA A 189 9.66 5.36 4.42
C ALA A 189 9.96 5.28 5.92
N LEU A 190 9.34 6.16 6.71
CA LEU A 190 9.47 6.17 8.17
C LEU A 190 8.91 4.87 8.78
N LEU A 191 7.76 4.39 8.33
CA LEU A 191 7.18 3.14 8.82
C LEU A 191 8.13 1.97 8.56
N ALA A 192 8.63 1.83 7.33
CA ALA A 192 9.55 0.77 6.96
C ALA A 192 10.86 0.81 7.78
N SER A 193 11.41 2.01 7.99
CA SER A 193 12.60 2.24 8.82
C SER A 193 12.37 1.81 10.28
N ARG A 194 11.22 2.16 10.86
CA ARG A 194 10.89 1.79 12.24
C ARG A 194 10.73 0.28 12.44
N MET A 195 10.20 -0.44 11.45
CA MET A 195 10.14 -1.91 11.51
C MET A 195 11.55 -2.52 11.53
N ARG A 196 12.47 -1.99 10.71
CA ARG A 196 13.89 -2.40 10.71
C ARG A 196 14.54 -2.15 12.08
N THR A 197 14.39 -0.94 12.62
CA THR A 197 14.94 -0.59 13.94
C THR A 197 14.36 -1.48 15.04
N ALA A 198 13.08 -1.85 14.97
CA ALA A 198 12.48 -2.78 15.92
C ALA A 198 13.11 -4.18 15.83
N ILE A 199 13.36 -4.71 14.63
CA ILE A 199 14.07 -5.99 14.46
C ILE A 199 15.46 -5.95 15.12
N GLU A 200 16.21 -4.87 14.89
CA GLU A 200 17.55 -4.68 15.45
C GLU A 200 17.52 -4.54 16.98
N TYR A 201 16.59 -3.75 17.51
CA TYR A 201 16.45 -3.51 18.95
C TYR A 201 16.15 -4.79 19.72
N TYR A 202 15.24 -5.63 19.20
CA TYR A 202 14.88 -6.92 19.82
C TYR A 202 15.88 -8.05 19.52
N GLN A 203 16.95 -7.78 18.75
CA GLN A 203 18.03 -8.72 18.42
C GLN A 203 17.53 -10.08 17.89
N LEU A 204 16.53 -10.04 17.01
CA LEU A 204 15.95 -11.26 16.44
C LEU A 204 16.98 -11.97 15.55
N PRO A 205 17.32 -13.24 15.82
CA PRO A 205 18.39 -13.93 15.10
C PRO A 205 17.97 -14.32 13.67
N ASN A 206 18.93 -14.35 12.75
CA ASN A 206 18.79 -14.85 11.37
C ASN A 206 17.67 -14.19 10.54
N ILE A 207 17.41 -12.90 10.76
CA ILE A 207 16.42 -12.13 10.02
C ILE A 207 17.03 -11.51 8.77
N HIS A 208 16.38 -11.72 7.63
CA HIS A 208 16.64 -11.06 6.35
C HIS A 208 15.45 -10.15 6.03
N PHE A 209 15.65 -8.84 6.11
CA PHE A 209 14.59 -7.84 5.93
C PHE A 209 14.78 -7.02 4.65
N ALA A 210 13.83 -7.14 3.72
CA ALA A 210 13.76 -6.33 2.51
C ALA A 210 12.53 -5.40 2.54
N MET A 211 12.68 -4.24 1.93
CA MET A 211 11.59 -3.27 1.71
C MET A 211 11.33 -3.23 0.21
N VAL A 212 10.08 -3.39 -0.20
CA VAL A 212 9.71 -3.42 -1.62
C VAL A 212 8.57 -2.45 -1.88
N GLU A 213 8.72 -1.66 -2.94
CA GLU A 213 7.72 -0.70 -3.40
C GLU A 213 6.84 -1.35 -4.47
N MET A 214 5.51 -1.28 -4.32
CA MET A 214 4.58 -1.77 -5.35
C MET A 214 4.09 -0.66 -6.27
N ASN A 215 3.94 0.56 -5.74
CA ASN A 215 3.47 1.74 -6.48
C ASN A 215 2.08 1.55 -7.14
N ILE A 216 1.21 0.77 -6.49
CA ILE A 216 -0.13 0.39 -6.97
C ILE A 216 -1.25 1.28 -6.40
N GLN A 217 -1.01 1.92 -5.26
CA GLN A 217 -1.91 2.87 -4.62
C GLN A 217 -1.53 4.31 -4.97
N ARG A 218 -2.54 5.10 -5.37
CA ARG A 218 -2.50 6.54 -5.69
C ARG A 218 -3.46 7.34 -4.82
N SER A 219 -4.41 6.69 -4.17
CA SER A 219 -5.38 7.32 -3.31
C SER A 219 -4.83 7.51 -1.89
N SER A 220 -5.33 8.53 -1.21
CA SER A 220 -4.78 9.02 0.06
C SER A 220 -5.17 8.19 1.29
N SER A 221 -6.18 7.33 1.21
CA SER A 221 -6.79 6.73 2.41
C SER A 221 -7.14 5.24 2.26
N GLU A 222 -6.43 4.53 1.37
CA GLU A 222 -6.71 3.11 1.06
C GLU A 222 -5.62 2.16 1.56
N CYS A 223 -4.58 2.67 2.23
CA CYS A 223 -3.41 1.90 2.67
C CYS A 223 -3.82 0.68 3.51
N GLY A 224 -4.78 0.83 4.43
CA GLY A 224 -5.31 -0.27 5.23
C GLY A 224 -5.94 -1.36 4.38
N MET A 225 -6.84 -0.98 3.47
CA MET A 225 -7.51 -1.94 2.60
C MET A 225 -6.55 -2.58 1.60
N PHE A 226 -5.58 -1.84 1.03
CA PHE A 226 -4.56 -2.39 0.13
C PHE A 226 -3.75 -3.45 0.87
N SER A 227 -3.24 -3.13 2.05
CA SER A 227 -2.47 -4.04 2.91
C SER A 227 -3.27 -5.30 3.29
N LEU A 228 -4.56 -5.16 3.63
CA LEU A 228 -5.45 -6.30 3.89
C LEU A 228 -5.73 -7.15 2.64
N ALA A 229 -5.88 -6.54 1.47
CA ALA A 229 -6.09 -7.26 0.22
C ALA A 229 -4.82 -8.03 -0.19
N LEU A 230 -3.66 -7.40 -0.02
CA LEU A 230 -2.35 -7.98 -0.24
C LEU A 230 -2.07 -9.13 0.72
N SER A 231 -2.35 -9.00 2.02
CA SER A 231 -2.12 -10.08 2.99
C SER A 231 -2.80 -11.39 2.59
N LYS A 232 -4.07 -11.31 2.15
CA LYS A 232 -4.84 -12.45 1.63
C LYS A 232 -4.26 -13.01 0.32
N LYS A 233 -3.56 -12.20 -0.48
CA LYS A 233 -2.97 -12.63 -1.75
C LYS A 233 -1.56 -13.21 -1.58
N LEU A 234 -0.74 -12.61 -0.72
CA LEU A 234 0.53 -13.17 -0.24
C LEU A 234 0.29 -14.56 0.35
N TYR A 235 -0.75 -14.66 1.19
CA TYR A 235 -1.71 -15.77 1.28
C TYR A 235 -1.64 -16.89 0.24
N LEU A 236 -2.56 -16.71 -0.70
CA LEU A 236 -3.02 -17.66 -1.69
C LEU A 236 -2.01 -17.89 -2.82
N GLU A 237 -1.03 -17.02 -2.99
CA GLU A 237 -0.02 -17.09 -4.05
C GLU A 237 1.39 -17.37 -3.46
N SER A 238 1.48 -17.84 -2.21
CA SER A 238 2.74 -18.06 -1.49
C SER A 238 3.78 -18.86 -2.26
N GLN A 239 3.35 -19.91 -2.98
CA GLN A 239 4.24 -20.72 -3.83
C GLN A 239 4.90 -19.91 -4.95
N LYS A 240 4.17 -18.98 -5.57
CA LYS A 240 4.71 -18.09 -6.62
C LYS A 240 5.70 -17.07 -6.06
N LEU A 241 5.64 -16.81 -4.76
CA LEU A 241 6.49 -15.86 -4.05
C LEU A 241 7.72 -16.52 -3.43
N GLU A 242 7.88 -17.86 -3.52
CA GLU A 242 9.04 -18.56 -2.95
C GLU A 242 10.38 -18.00 -3.44
N ARG A 243 10.46 -17.67 -4.74
CA ARG A 243 11.69 -17.11 -5.32
C ARG A 243 12.06 -15.80 -4.63
N LEU A 244 11.08 -14.92 -4.40
CA LEU A 244 11.28 -13.63 -3.76
C LEU A 244 11.89 -13.79 -2.35
N HIS A 245 11.37 -14.72 -1.56
CA HIS A 245 11.91 -15.00 -0.21
C HIS A 245 13.27 -15.69 -0.25
N LYS A 246 13.50 -16.63 -1.18
CA LYS A 246 14.82 -17.27 -1.37
C LYS A 246 15.89 -16.24 -1.74
N ASP A 247 15.58 -15.34 -2.67
CA ASP A 247 16.51 -14.29 -3.11
C ASP A 247 16.81 -13.28 -1.98
N ASN A 248 15.83 -12.99 -1.12
CA ASN A 248 16.04 -12.18 0.09
C ASN A 248 16.99 -12.87 1.10
N VAL A 249 16.74 -14.14 1.39
CA VAL A 249 17.56 -14.95 2.33
C VAL A 249 19.00 -15.15 1.82
N ASN A 250 19.17 -15.22 0.51
CA ASN A 250 20.48 -15.31 -0.13
C ASN A 250 21.18 -13.95 -0.26
N GLY A 251 20.52 -12.85 0.08
CA GLY A 251 21.09 -11.51 -0.01
C GLY A 251 21.26 -10.99 -1.44
N VAL A 252 20.49 -11.52 -2.40
CA VAL A 252 20.57 -11.15 -3.82
C VAL A 252 19.33 -10.40 -4.32
N LEU A 253 18.32 -10.20 -3.46
CA LEU A 253 17.10 -9.49 -3.83
C LEU A 253 17.34 -8.00 -4.09
N CYS A 254 18.01 -7.32 -3.15
CA CYS A 254 18.36 -5.90 -3.25
C CYS A 254 19.55 -5.58 -2.35
N ASP A 255 20.21 -4.44 -2.62
CA ASP A 255 21.28 -3.96 -1.77
C ASP A 255 20.77 -3.68 -0.34
N PRO A 256 21.59 -3.91 0.70
CA PRO A 256 21.23 -3.60 2.07
C PRO A 256 20.77 -2.14 2.22
N ASN A 257 19.70 -1.94 2.99
CA ASN A 257 19.10 -0.63 3.27
C ASN A 257 18.51 0.11 2.05
N THR A 258 18.48 -0.51 0.87
CA THR A 258 17.90 0.09 -0.34
C THR A 258 16.57 -0.58 -0.65
N PRO A 259 15.46 0.16 -0.71
CA PRO A 259 14.19 -0.39 -1.17
C PRO A 259 14.30 -0.97 -2.59
N LEU A 260 13.69 -2.13 -2.82
CA LEU A 260 13.51 -2.66 -4.17
C LEU A 260 12.40 -1.86 -4.87
N PRO A 261 12.70 -1.16 -5.98
CA PRO A 261 11.70 -0.37 -6.67
C PRO A 261 10.71 -1.26 -7.45
N ALA A 262 9.56 -0.69 -7.78
CA ALA A 262 8.42 -1.40 -8.38
C ALA A 262 8.79 -2.17 -9.66
N GLU A 263 9.58 -1.57 -10.55
CA GLU A 263 10.00 -2.19 -11.81
C GLU A 263 10.87 -3.44 -11.62
N LYS A 264 11.66 -3.48 -10.53
CA LYS A 264 12.49 -4.66 -10.18
C LYS A 264 11.72 -5.69 -9.37
N LEU A 265 10.68 -5.26 -8.66
CA LEU A 265 9.77 -6.15 -7.93
C LEU A 265 8.83 -6.91 -8.89
N ASP A 266 8.37 -6.26 -9.96
CA ASP A 266 7.34 -6.79 -10.87
C ASP A 266 7.56 -8.22 -11.38
N PRO A 267 8.77 -8.66 -11.77
CA PRO A 267 9.02 -10.04 -12.21
C PRO A 267 8.81 -11.11 -11.12
N TYR A 268 8.74 -10.72 -9.84
CA TYR A 268 8.49 -11.63 -8.72
C TYR A 268 7.01 -11.77 -8.38
N ILE A 269 6.17 -10.83 -8.82
CA ILE A 269 4.82 -10.68 -8.28
C ILE A 269 3.76 -11.10 -9.30
N PRO A 270 2.86 -12.04 -8.94
CA PRO A 270 1.84 -12.49 -9.87
C PRO A 270 0.72 -11.44 -10.04
N ALA A 271 0.08 -11.44 -11.22
CA ALA A 271 -0.90 -10.44 -11.65
C ALA A 271 -2.08 -10.27 -10.69
N ARG A 272 -2.38 -11.31 -9.92
CA ARG A 272 -3.46 -11.33 -8.92
C ARG A 272 -3.23 -10.37 -7.75
N LEU A 273 -1.99 -9.96 -7.46
CA LEU A 273 -1.70 -8.92 -6.46
C LEU A 273 -1.97 -7.51 -6.99
N TYR A 274 -2.04 -7.33 -8.32
CA TYR A 274 -2.25 -6.03 -8.98
C TYR A 274 -3.73 -5.71 -9.26
N LYS A 275 -4.69 -6.58 -8.88
CA LYS A 275 -6.14 -6.44 -9.15
C LYS A 275 -6.80 -5.13 -8.70
N HIS A 276 -6.12 -4.39 -7.83
CA HIS A 276 -6.59 -3.16 -7.23
C HIS A 276 -5.72 -1.95 -7.58
N LEU A 277 -4.73 -2.11 -8.47
CA LEU A 277 -3.88 -1.01 -8.94
C LEU A 277 -4.74 0.16 -9.46
N GLN A 278 -4.30 1.39 -9.20
CA GLN A 278 -5.10 2.59 -9.45
C GLN A 278 -4.69 3.41 -10.69
N GLY A 279 -3.51 3.14 -11.28
CA GLY A 279 -2.98 3.90 -12.41
C GLY A 279 -2.79 3.06 -13.67
N ARG A 280 -3.29 3.57 -14.81
CA ARG A 280 -3.12 2.92 -16.12
C ARG A 280 -1.65 2.80 -16.53
N GLN A 281 -0.85 3.82 -16.23
CA GLN A 281 0.59 3.81 -16.50
C GLN A 281 1.29 2.67 -15.73
N ARG A 282 0.98 2.52 -14.45
CA ARG A 282 1.52 1.44 -13.61
C ARG A 282 1.16 0.04 -14.13
N LEU A 283 -0.05 -0.14 -14.66
CA LEU A 283 -0.46 -1.40 -15.30
C LEU A 283 0.37 -1.70 -16.55
N LYS A 284 0.62 -0.71 -17.39
CA LYS A 284 1.48 -0.87 -18.57
C LYS A 284 2.89 -1.29 -18.18
N GLU A 285 3.46 -0.63 -17.17
CA GLU A 285 4.78 -0.98 -16.62
C GLU A 285 4.83 -2.43 -16.12
N TYR A 286 3.78 -2.88 -15.42
CA TYR A 286 3.70 -4.26 -14.96
C TYR A 286 3.70 -5.27 -16.13
N PHE A 287 2.95 -5.00 -17.20
CA PHE A 287 2.91 -5.86 -18.38
C PHE A 287 4.21 -5.83 -19.20
N GLN A 288 4.96 -4.73 -19.19
CA GLN A 288 6.28 -4.70 -19.83
C GLN A 288 7.24 -5.69 -19.18
N SER A 289 7.19 -5.82 -17.85
CA SER A 289 7.99 -6.80 -17.10
C SER A 289 7.39 -8.21 -17.09
N ASN A 290 6.08 -8.35 -17.38
CA ASN A 290 5.34 -9.61 -17.34
C ASN A 290 4.37 -9.72 -18.54
N PRO A 291 4.85 -9.92 -19.79
CA PRO A 291 3.97 -9.94 -20.96
C PRO A 291 2.90 -11.04 -20.90
N ASP A 292 3.26 -12.22 -20.39
CA ASP A 292 2.33 -13.36 -20.29
C ASP A 292 1.14 -13.07 -19.35
N ALA A 293 1.29 -12.14 -18.40
CA ALA A 293 0.24 -11.75 -17.46
C ALA A 293 -0.94 -11.02 -18.12
N GLU A 294 -0.79 -10.51 -19.35
CA GLU A 294 -1.86 -9.81 -20.07
C GLU A 294 -3.05 -10.73 -20.36
N HIS A 295 -2.79 -12.03 -20.54
CA HIS A 295 -3.79 -13.04 -20.86
C HIS A 295 -4.19 -13.90 -19.64
N GLU A 296 -3.56 -13.71 -18.48
CA GLU A 296 -3.87 -14.46 -17.27
C GLU A 296 -5.20 -14.04 -16.63
N THR A 297 -5.99 -15.03 -16.20
CA THR A 297 -7.23 -14.76 -15.46
C THR A 297 -6.95 -14.44 -13.99
N VAL A 298 -7.46 -13.30 -13.52
CA VAL A 298 -7.20 -12.81 -12.15
C VAL A 298 -8.35 -13.07 -11.18
N ASN A 299 -9.46 -13.64 -11.64
CA ASN A 299 -10.61 -13.97 -10.79
C ASN A 299 -11.51 -15.09 -11.34
N LYS A 300 -12.47 -15.52 -10.51
CA LYS A 300 -13.43 -16.60 -10.83
C LYS A 300 -14.44 -16.24 -11.94
N LYS A 301 -14.51 -14.98 -12.38
CA LYS A 301 -15.35 -14.53 -13.49
C LYS A 301 -14.65 -14.65 -14.85
N GLY A 302 -13.41 -15.16 -14.87
CA GLY A 302 -12.62 -15.29 -16.09
C GLY A 302 -12.02 -13.99 -16.60
N GLU A 303 -12.12 -12.87 -15.86
CA GLU A 303 -11.58 -11.58 -16.31
C GLU A 303 -10.03 -11.58 -16.23
N THR A 304 -9.37 -11.00 -17.24
CA THR A 304 -7.95 -10.65 -17.19
C THR A 304 -7.69 -9.45 -16.28
N LEU A 305 -6.42 -9.14 -16.01
CA LEU A 305 -6.07 -7.95 -15.22
C LEU A 305 -6.52 -6.65 -15.92
N ALA A 306 -6.32 -6.55 -17.23
CA ALA A 306 -6.70 -5.38 -18.03
C ALA A 306 -8.22 -5.19 -18.07
N GLU A 307 -8.98 -6.24 -18.38
CA GLU A 307 -10.45 -6.20 -18.40
C GLU A 307 -11.02 -5.77 -17.04
N ARG A 308 -10.47 -6.36 -15.97
CA ARG A 308 -10.86 -6.00 -14.61
C ARG A 308 -10.54 -4.55 -14.29
N PHE A 309 -9.36 -4.06 -14.69
CA PHE A 309 -8.96 -2.68 -14.45
C PHE A 309 -9.90 -1.69 -15.16
N GLU A 310 -10.15 -1.88 -16.46
CA GLU A 310 -11.04 -1.01 -17.24
C GLU A 310 -12.46 -0.99 -16.68
N LYS A 311 -13.00 -2.14 -16.28
CA LYS A 311 -14.34 -2.24 -15.66
C LYS A 311 -14.48 -1.47 -14.33
N ASN A 312 -13.36 -1.24 -13.65
CA ASN A 312 -13.33 -0.48 -12.41
C ASN A 312 -12.84 0.96 -12.58
N LEU A 313 -12.57 1.39 -13.81
CA LEU A 313 -12.15 2.75 -14.08
C LEU A 313 -13.33 3.71 -13.97
N VAL A 314 -13.13 4.80 -13.23
CA VAL A 314 -14.10 5.89 -13.10
C VAL A 314 -13.40 7.19 -13.45
N LYS A 315 -14.06 8.00 -14.28
CA LYS A 315 -13.64 9.37 -14.60
C LYS A 315 -14.43 10.33 -13.72
N THR A 316 -13.72 11.15 -12.95
CA THR A 316 -14.27 12.32 -12.25
C THR A 316 -13.84 13.59 -12.97
N GLU A 317 -14.28 14.76 -12.48
CA GLU A 317 -13.83 16.07 -12.98
C GLU A 317 -12.30 16.23 -12.91
N THR A 318 -11.66 15.66 -11.87
CA THR A 318 -10.26 15.91 -11.56
C THR A 318 -9.33 14.74 -11.87
N LYS A 319 -9.84 13.49 -11.96
CA LYS A 319 -8.99 12.33 -12.19
C LYS A 319 -9.69 11.15 -12.85
N ILE A 320 -8.91 10.29 -13.48
CA ILE A 320 -9.32 8.96 -13.94
C ILE A 320 -8.55 7.94 -13.09
N ALA A 321 -9.27 7.11 -12.34
CA ALA A 321 -8.65 6.10 -11.49
C ALA A 321 -9.54 4.86 -11.34
N SER A 322 -8.91 3.72 -11.02
CA SER A 322 -9.65 2.50 -10.69
C SER A 322 -10.22 2.58 -9.28
N VAL A 323 -11.53 2.42 -9.13
CA VAL A 323 -12.23 2.38 -7.83
C VAL A 323 -12.36 0.96 -7.27
N SER A 324 -11.61 0.01 -7.84
CA SER A 324 -11.62 -1.41 -7.44
C SER A 324 -11.41 -1.58 -5.94
N GLN A 325 -10.57 -0.74 -5.32
CA GLN A 325 -10.28 -0.80 -3.90
C GLN A 325 -11.38 -0.19 -3.01
N HIS A 326 -12.01 0.91 -3.42
CA HIS A 326 -13.17 1.48 -2.70
C HIS A 326 -14.36 0.50 -2.68
N ARG A 327 -14.63 -0.16 -3.82
CA ARG A 327 -15.64 -1.23 -3.91
C ARG A 327 -15.26 -2.44 -3.04
N LYS A 328 -13.97 -2.73 -2.93
CA LYS A 328 -13.45 -3.81 -2.09
C LYS A 328 -13.69 -3.53 -0.60
N ARG A 329 -13.51 -2.28 -0.13
CA ARG A 329 -13.85 -1.85 1.23
C ARG A 329 -15.30 -2.16 1.59
N ALA A 330 -16.26 -1.69 0.79
CA ALA A 330 -17.68 -1.95 1.01
C ALA A 330 -17.99 -3.46 1.07
N THR A 331 -17.34 -4.26 0.21
CA THR A 331 -17.50 -5.72 0.20
C THR A 331 -17.00 -6.37 1.50
N GLU A 332 -15.82 -5.97 1.98
CA GLU A 332 -15.22 -6.52 3.20
C GLU A 332 -15.98 -6.09 4.46
N TYR A 333 -16.51 -4.86 4.48
CA TYR A 333 -17.31 -4.37 5.60
C TYR A 333 -18.66 -5.10 5.65
N LYS A 334 -19.30 -5.29 4.49
CA LYS A 334 -20.53 -6.07 4.38
C LYS A 334 -20.34 -7.51 4.84
N SER A 335 -19.15 -8.10 4.65
CA SER A 335 -18.90 -9.45 5.15
C SER A 335 -18.78 -9.54 6.66
N LEU A 336 -18.49 -8.46 7.38
CA LEU A 336 -18.51 -8.46 8.85
C LEU A 336 -19.94 -8.49 9.44
N MET A 337 -20.95 -8.18 8.62
CA MET A 337 -22.35 -8.24 9.03
C MET A 337 -22.92 -9.67 9.00
N MET A 338 -22.30 -10.58 8.24
CA MET A 338 -22.69 -11.98 8.10
C MET A 338 -22.13 -12.84 9.23
#